data_AF-A0A7G9B7V8-F1
#
_entry.id   AF-A0A7G9B7V8-F1
#
_cell.length_a   1.000
_cell.length_b   1.000
_cell.length_c   1.000
_cell.angle_alpha   90.00
_cell.angle_beta   90.00
_cell.angle_gamma   90.00
#
_symmetry.space_group_name_H-M   'P 1'
#
loop_
_entity.id
_entity.type
_entity.pdbx_description
1 polymer ?
#
loop_
_entity_poly.entity_id
_entity_poly.type
_entity_poly.pdbx_seq_one_letter_code
_entity_poly.pdbx_strand_id
1 'polypeptide(L)'
;MEFSEKLALQRKRRGLSQEQLADRLGVTRQSVSKWESGTAVPELGKLIALSELFSVSVDYLVKNAQDEEWPHREEDTGDAAAQARMERQVAELHRMFRGYRYTSAAKVFGLPLVSIRLCRRMMGRDDVARGVIAIGNAAVGVVAIGAFSVGLFGLGAFSVGLAAVGALAAGGVSFGALSVGVVAMGSCAIGVWTCGVASVAKEVAVGIAAAAETAVGKDAVGTHVLLWGDGLTKAQVEEFLLRHHPGLWKPLLHLLSFFGANIQ
;
A
#
# COMPACT_ATOMS: atom_id res chain seq x y z
N MET A 1 49.81 15.62 -2.22
CA MET A 1 50.06 14.80 -3.43
C MET A 1 48.95 15.07 -4.40
N GLU A 2 49.30 15.62 -5.56
CA GLU A 2 48.36 15.97 -6.63
C GLU A 2 47.95 14.74 -7.45
N PHE A 3 46.84 14.84 -8.18
CA PHE A 3 46.36 13.78 -9.09
C PHE A 3 47.45 13.24 -10.03
N SER A 4 48.24 14.13 -10.64
CA SER A 4 49.32 13.78 -11.59
C SER A 4 50.40 12.90 -10.95
N GLU A 5 50.77 13.20 -9.71
CA GLU A 5 51.75 12.44 -8.92
C GLU A 5 51.20 11.07 -8.51
N LYS A 6 49.93 11.03 -8.11
CA LYS A 6 49.24 9.78 -7.74
C LYS A 6 49.12 8.84 -8.94
N LEU A 7 48.77 9.38 -10.11
CA LEU A 7 48.70 8.63 -11.35
C LEU A 7 50.07 8.02 -11.71
N ALA A 8 51.12 8.84 -11.71
CA ALA A 8 52.48 8.38 -12.00
C ALA A 8 52.97 7.33 -10.99
N LEU A 9 52.64 7.50 -9.71
CA LEU A 9 52.96 6.55 -8.65
C LEU A 9 52.28 5.20 -8.87
N GLN A 10 50.96 5.19 -9.10
CA GLN A 10 50.20 3.96 -9.31
C GLN A 10 50.64 3.22 -10.57
N ARG A 11 50.93 3.95 -11.67
CA ARG A 11 51.51 3.37 -12.88
C ARG A 11 52.83 2.67 -12.61
N LYS A 12 53.76 3.35 -11.91
CA LYS A 12 55.09 2.81 -11.57
C LYS A 12 55.00 1.61 -10.63
N ARG A 13 54.10 1.63 -9.64
CA ARG A 13 53.86 0.50 -8.72
C ARG A 13 53.42 -0.77 -9.45
N ARG A 14 52.73 -0.63 -10.58
CA ARG A 14 52.32 -1.75 -11.45
C ARG A 14 53.32 -2.05 -12.57
N GLY A 15 54.48 -1.40 -12.60
CA GLY A 15 55.54 -1.64 -13.58
C GLY A 15 55.17 -1.26 -15.03
N LEU A 16 54.16 -0.40 -15.22
CA LEU A 16 53.65 -0.05 -16.55
C LEU A 16 54.43 1.12 -17.15
N SER A 17 54.72 1.07 -18.45
CA SER A 17 55.14 2.24 -19.23
C SER A 17 53.95 3.19 -19.49
N GLN A 18 54.22 4.46 -19.83
CA GLN A 18 53.14 5.40 -20.20
C GLN A 18 52.37 4.93 -21.44
N GLU A 19 53.07 4.26 -22.37
CA GLU A 19 52.48 3.68 -23.57
C GLU A 19 51.55 2.51 -23.22
N GLN A 20 52.00 1.60 -22.37
CA GLN A 20 51.19 0.48 -21.90
C GLN A 20 49.96 0.93 -21.10
N LEU A 21 50.07 2.02 -20.33
CA LEU A 21 48.91 2.60 -19.65
C LEU A 21 47.93 3.22 -20.66
N ALA A 22 48.45 3.89 -21.69
CA ALA A 22 47.65 4.51 -22.73
C ALA A 22 46.86 3.45 -23.52
N ASP A 23 47.51 2.35 -23.89
CA ASP A 23 46.89 1.22 -24.59
C ASP A 23 45.74 0.61 -23.78
N ARG A 24 45.96 0.39 -22.48
CA ARG A 24 44.93 -0.16 -21.57
C ARG A 24 43.72 0.76 -21.39
N LEU A 25 43.92 2.06 -21.53
CA LEU A 25 42.86 3.07 -21.40
C LEU A 25 42.27 3.49 -22.75
N GLY A 26 42.78 2.95 -23.87
CA GLY A 26 42.35 3.35 -25.21
C GLY A 26 42.57 4.84 -25.48
N VAL A 27 43.72 5.38 -25.08
CA VAL A 27 44.13 6.77 -25.32
C VAL A 27 45.54 6.82 -25.90
N THR A 28 46.01 7.99 -26.35
CA THR A 28 47.38 8.14 -26.83
C THR A 28 48.36 8.27 -25.67
N ARG A 29 49.62 7.84 -25.88
CA ARG A 29 50.73 8.06 -24.93
C ARG A 29 50.86 9.54 -24.54
N GLN A 30 50.61 10.46 -25.47
CA GLN A 30 50.65 11.90 -25.23
C GLN A 30 49.59 12.34 -24.21
N SER A 31 48.39 11.75 -24.22
CA SER A 31 47.35 12.03 -23.23
C SER A 31 47.80 11.65 -21.82
N VAL A 32 48.37 10.44 -21.66
CA VAL A 32 48.90 9.99 -20.36
C VAL A 32 50.05 10.88 -19.89
N SER A 33 50.96 11.27 -20.79
CA SER A 33 52.04 12.19 -20.45
C SER A 33 51.53 13.55 -19.98
N LYS A 34 50.47 14.09 -20.59
CA LYS A 34 49.84 15.35 -20.17
C LYS A 34 49.14 15.24 -18.82
N TRP A 35 48.59 14.07 -18.49
CA TRP A 35 47.98 13.82 -17.19
C TRP A 35 49.04 13.69 -16.09
N GLU A 36 50.14 12.98 -16.35
CA GLU A 36 51.24 12.83 -15.39
C GLU A 36 52.06 14.13 -15.22
N SER A 37 52.03 15.04 -16.20
CA SER A 37 52.63 16.37 -16.07
C SER A 37 51.68 17.43 -15.48
N GLY A 38 50.42 17.06 -15.19
CA GLY A 38 49.40 17.98 -14.67
C GLY A 38 48.91 19.02 -15.69
N THR A 39 49.27 18.90 -16.97
CA THR A 39 48.89 19.84 -18.03
C THR A 39 47.45 19.61 -18.53
N ALA A 40 46.89 18.44 -18.28
CA ALA A 40 45.50 18.11 -18.58
C ALA A 40 44.96 17.13 -17.54
N VAL A 41 43.64 17.09 -17.37
CA VAL A 41 42.95 16.14 -16.49
C VAL A 41 42.13 15.18 -17.35
N PRO A 42 42.12 13.86 -17.05
CA PRO A 42 41.26 12.91 -17.75
C PRO A 42 39.77 13.22 -17.52
N GLU A 43 38.96 12.90 -18.53
CA GLU A 43 37.50 12.92 -18.40
C GLU A 43 36.99 11.87 -17.39
N LEU A 44 35.76 12.04 -16.92
CA LEU A 44 35.16 11.19 -15.89
C LEU A 44 35.20 9.69 -16.25
N GLY A 45 34.94 9.33 -17.50
CA GLY A 45 35.01 7.94 -17.95
C GLY A 45 36.42 7.34 -17.79
N LYS A 46 37.47 8.11 -18.08
CA LYS A 46 38.86 7.67 -17.92
C LYS A 46 39.28 7.64 -16.45
N LEU A 47 38.75 8.53 -15.61
CA LEU A 47 38.95 8.50 -14.15
C LEU A 47 38.38 7.22 -13.53
N ILE A 48 37.19 6.79 -13.94
CA ILE A 48 36.58 5.53 -13.49
C ILE A 48 37.45 4.34 -13.94
N ALA A 49 37.85 4.32 -15.21
CA ALA A 49 38.71 3.26 -15.74
C ALA A 49 40.08 3.18 -15.03
N LEU A 50 40.66 4.33 -14.66
CA LEU A 50 41.88 4.38 -13.84
C LEU A 50 41.67 3.84 -12.43
N SER A 51 40.53 4.17 -11.80
CA SER A 51 40.13 3.64 -10.49
C SER A 51 40.01 2.11 -10.51
N GLU A 52 39.35 1.56 -11.53
CA GLU A 52 39.22 0.11 -11.72
C GLU A 52 40.58 -0.55 -12.01
N LEU A 53 41.35 0.03 -12.95
CA LEU A 53 42.65 -0.47 -13.34
C LEU A 53 43.63 -0.50 -12.16
N PHE A 54 43.57 0.49 -11.27
CA PHE A 54 44.45 0.58 -10.10
C PHE A 54 43.85 0.02 -8.81
N SER A 55 42.58 -0.38 -8.83
CA SER A 55 41.84 -0.90 -7.66
C SER A 55 41.86 0.08 -6.49
N VAL A 56 41.65 1.37 -6.78
CA VAL A 56 41.57 2.48 -5.82
C VAL A 56 40.29 3.26 -6.07
N SER A 57 39.80 4.01 -5.08
CA SER A 57 38.65 4.89 -5.30
C SER A 57 39.01 6.07 -6.21
N VAL A 58 38.03 6.55 -7.00
CA VAL A 58 38.16 7.81 -7.75
C VAL A 58 38.49 8.97 -6.79
N ASP A 59 37.93 8.94 -5.58
CA ASP A 59 38.18 9.90 -4.52
C ASP A 59 39.68 10.00 -4.15
N TYR A 60 40.34 8.84 -4.00
CA TYR A 60 41.77 8.78 -3.74
C TYR A 60 42.59 9.36 -4.90
N LEU A 61 42.18 9.14 -6.15
CA LEU A 61 42.88 9.68 -7.31
C LEU A 61 42.78 11.21 -7.36
N VAL A 62 41.59 11.76 -7.11
CA VAL A 62 41.27 13.17 -7.38
C VAL A 62 41.54 14.11 -6.20
N LYS A 63 41.23 13.73 -4.97
CA LYS A 63 41.38 14.63 -3.81
C LYS A 63 42.83 14.82 -3.42
N ASN A 64 43.27 16.03 -3.09
CA ASN A 64 44.61 16.23 -2.56
C ASN A 64 44.65 15.98 -1.05
N ALA A 65 45.74 15.42 -0.54
CA ALA A 65 45.91 15.23 0.91
C ALA A 65 45.98 16.56 1.69
N GLN A 66 46.15 17.69 1.00
CA GLN A 66 46.10 19.04 1.57
C GLN A 66 44.70 19.66 1.49
N ASP A 67 43.75 19.01 0.79
CA ASP A 67 42.32 19.38 0.81
C ASP A 67 41.60 18.82 2.06
N GLU A 68 42.34 18.19 2.99
CA GLU A 68 41.82 17.88 4.33
C GLU A 68 41.68 19.13 5.23
N GLU A 69 42.15 20.30 4.78
CA GLU A 69 41.76 21.57 5.36
C GLU A 69 40.49 22.08 4.66
N TRP A 70 39.37 21.46 5.01
CA TRP A 70 38.14 22.23 5.12
C TRP A 70 38.48 23.46 5.98
N PRO A 71 38.21 24.70 5.55
CA PRO A 71 38.49 25.84 6.42
C PRO A 71 37.77 25.54 7.72
N HIS A 72 38.52 25.45 8.82
CA HIS A 72 37.93 25.48 10.14
C HIS A 72 37.10 26.76 10.14
N ARG A 73 35.79 26.59 9.96
CA ARG A 73 34.82 27.64 10.13
C ARG A 73 34.93 27.98 11.60
N GLU A 74 35.70 29.01 11.92
CA GLU A 74 35.27 29.88 13.00
C GLU A 74 33.87 30.34 12.60
N GLU A 75 32.88 30.19 13.50
CA GLU A 75 31.40 30.27 13.32
C GLU A 75 30.72 28.88 13.14
N ASP A 76 29.85 28.37 14.02
CA ASP A 76 29.02 29.00 15.05
C ASP A 76 28.73 27.98 16.19
N THR A 77 29.00 28.38 17.43
CA THR A 77 28.56 27.71 18.66
C THR A 77 27.03 27.55 18.79
N GLY A 78 26.24 28.02 17.81
CA GLY A 78 24.80 27.78 17.67
C GLY A 78 24.37 26.39 17.16
N ASP A 79 25.28 25.61 16.56
CA ASP A 79 24.87 24.42 15.80
C ASP A 79 24.81 23.10 16.57
N ALA A 80 25.36 22.98 17.78
CA ALA A 80 25.11 21.80 18.62
C ALA A 80 23.63 21.71 19.03
N ALA A 81 22.99 22.87 19.27
CA ALA A 81 21.56 22.95 19.53
C ALA A 81 20.73 22.81 18.24
N ALA A 82 21.23 23.24 17.08
CA ALA A 82 20.57 23.04 15.79
C ALA A 82 20.66 21.57 15.32
N GLN A 83 21.81 20.92 15.46
CA GLN A 83 22.02 19.48 15.23
C GLN A 83 21.26 18.66 16.24
N ALA A 84 21.26 18.98 17.53
CA ALA A 84 20.42 18.29 18.51
C ALA A 84 18.92 18.52 18.23
N ARG A 85 18.50 19.67 17.70
CA ARG A 85 17.12 19.92 17.25
C ARG A 85 16.79 19.13 16.00
N MET A 86 17.69 19.05 15.02
CA MET A 86 17.54 18.26 13.80
C MET A 86 17.51 16.77 14.13
N GLU A 87 18.39 16.27 14.98
CA GLU A 87 18.40 14.89 15.46
C GLU A 87 17.17 14.57 16.29
N ARG A 88 16.72 15.48 17.18
CA ARG A 88 15.44 15.32 17.89
C ARG A 88 14.27 15.34 16.93
N GLN A 89 14.26 16.22 15.94
CA GLN A 89 13.22 16.28 14.92
C GLN A 89 13.23 15.00 14.08
N VAL A 90 14.39 14.51 13.63
CA VAL A 90 14.53 13.26 12.87
C VAL A 90 14.20 12.04 13.72
N ALA A 91 14.53 12.04 15.02
CA ALA A 91 14.19 10.98 15.97
C ALA A 91 12.70 10.99 16.35
N GLU A 92 12.10 12.17 16.51
CA GLU A 92 10.66 12.37 16.74
C GLU A 92 9.87 12.00 15.49
N LEU A 93 10.38 12.35 14.31
CA LEU A 93 9.89 11.89 13.01
C LEU A 93 9.96 10.36 12.96
N HIS A 94 11.14 9.74 13.18
CA HIS A 94 11.29 8.28 13.22
C HIS A 94 10.38 7.59 14.25
N ARG A 95 10.20 8.21 15.42
CA ARG A 95 9.32 7.71 16.50
C ARG A 95 7.85 7.83 16.13
N MET A 96 7.45 8.89 15.43
CA MET A 96 6.13 9.03 14.80
C MET A 96 5.94 8.08 13.61
N PHE A 97 7.02 7.59 12.99
CA PHE A 97 6.99 6.74 11.79
C PHE A 97 7.16 5.24 12.05
N ARG A 98 7.41 4.79 13.29
CA ARG A 98 7.46 3.35 13.59
C ARG A 98 6.05 2.76 13.56
N GLY A 99 5.74 2.06 12.48
CA GLY A 99 4.58 1.18 12.40
C GLY A 99 4.64 0.07 13.46
N TYR A 100 3.47 -0.42 13.88
CA TYR A 100 3.37 -1.51 14.85
C TYR A 100 3.31 -2.85 14.11
N ARG A 101 4.28 -3.73 14.38
CA ARG A 101 4.35 -5.08 13.81
C ARG A 101 4.36 -6.11 14.95
N TYR A 102 3.39 -6.99 14.95
CA TYR A 102 3.28 -8.09 15.89
C TYR A 102 2.81 -9.35 15.18
N THR A 103 3.37 -10.50 15.55
CA THR A 103 2.95 -11.80 15.03
C THR A 103 3.01 -12.81 16.17
N SER A 104 1.92 -13.52 16.41
CA SER A 104 1.84 -14.50 17.49
C SER A 104 2.75 -15.71 17.21
N ALA A 105 3.34 -16.25 18.27
CA ALA A 105 4.08 -17.52 18.20
C ALA A 105 3.15 -18.73 17.95
N ALA A 106 1.92 -18.68 18.45
CA ALA A 106 0.90 -19.71 18.21
C ALA A 106 0.52 -19.75 16.73
N LYS A 107 0.49 -20.94 16.15
CA LYS A 107 0.11 -21.19 14.76
C LYS A 107 -1.06 -22.18 14.70
N VAL A 108 -2.03 -21.90 13.83
CA VAL A 108 -3.17 -22.77 13.54
C VAL A 108 -3.16 -23.01 12.02
N PHE A 109 -3.20 -24.27 11.60
CA PHE A 109 -3.08 -24.66 10.18
C PHE A 109 -1.86 -24.05 9.45
N GLY A 110 -0.74 -23.87 10.17
CA GLY A 110 0.48 -23.27 9.60
C GLY A 110 0.47 -21.74 9.48
N LEU A 111 -0.64 -21.08 9.80
CA LEU A 111 -0.78 -19.62 9.84
C LEU A 111 -0.65 -19.11 11.28
N PRO A 112 -0.06 -17.93 11.53
CA PRO A 112 -0.06 -17.35 12.87
C PRO A 112 -1.49 -17.05 13.33
N LEU A 113 -1.77 -17.30 14.61
CA LEU A 113 -3.08 -17.03 15.21
C LEU A 113 -3.45 -15.55 15.09
N VAL A 114 -2.53 -14.65 15.40
CA VAL A 114 -2.72 -13.19 15.33
C VAL A 114 -1.55 -12.54 14.60
N SER A 115 -1.86 -11.74 13.58
CA SER A 115 -0.89 -10.89 12.87
C SER A 115 -1.38 -9.45 12.86
N ILE A 116 -0.60 -8.54 13.43
CA ILE A 116 -0.88 -7.10 13.44
C ILE A 116 0.21 -6.39 12.64
N ARG A 117 -0.14 -5.65 11.59
CA ARG A 117 0.77 -4.81 10.80
C ARG A 117 0.12 -3.46 10.51
N LEU A 118 0.41 -2.48 11.36
CA LEU A 118 -0.04 -1.09 11.22
C LEU A 118 1.12 -0.25 10.72
N CYS A 119 1.14 0.04 9.42
CA CYS A 119 2.16 0.88 8.79
C CYS A 119 1.55 2.22 8.39
N ARG A 120 2.29 3.33 8.44
CA ARG A 120 1.79 4.63 7.94
C ARG A 120 1.82 4.73 6.41
N ARG A 121 2.59 3.85 5.74
CA ARG A 121 2.66 3.75 4.27
C ARG A 121 1.71 2.64 3.80
N MET A 122 0.92 2.94 2.77
CA MET A 122 -0.21 2.10 2.35
C MET A 122 0.20 0.86 1.53
N MET A 123 1.43 0.79 1.00
CA MET A 123 1.77 -0.15 -0.06
C MET A 123 3.19 -0.70 0.06
N GLY A 124 3.27 -1.91 0.62
CA GLY A 124 4.38 -2.85 0.50
C GLY A 124 3.79 -4.26 0.58
N ARG A 125 4.23 -5.19 -0.29
CA ARG A 125 3.76 -6.61 -0.24
C ARG A 125 4.07 -7.26 1.12
N ASP A 126 5.14 -6.81 1.75
CA ASP A 126 5.58 -7.27 3.06
C ASP A 126 4.81 -6.61 4.23
N ASP A 127 3.94 -5.64 3.96
CA ASP A 127 3.15 -4.96 5.00
C ASP A 127 1.77 -5.59 5.20
N VAL A 128 1.43 -6.63 4.42
CA VAL A 128 0.16 -7.35 4.55
C VAL A 128 0.15 -8.21 5.81
N ALA A 129 -0.80 -7.98 6.71
CA ALA A 129 -1.06 -8.85 7.85
C ALA A 129 -1.69 -10.16 7.37
N ARG A 130 -1.09 -11.30 7.74
CA ARG A 130 -1.57 -12.64 7.35
C ARG A 130 -1.68 -13.52 8.59
N GLY A 131 -2.86 -14.08 8.86
CA GLY A 131 -3.09 -14.93 10.02
C GLY A 131 -4.55 -15.38 10.16
N VAL A 132 -4.88 -16.11 11.21
CA VAL A 132 -6.29 -16.40 11.54
C VAL A 132 -7.02 -15.09 11.86
N ILE A 133 -6.42 -14.27 12.73
CA ILE A 133 -6.83 -12.90 13.02
C ILE A 133 -5.77 -11.97 12.44
N ALA A 134 -6.12 -11.21 11.40
CA ALA A 134 -5.24 -10.27 10.71
C ALA A 134 -5.74 -8.84 10.91
N ILE A 135 -4.88 -7.96 11.44
CA ILE A 135 -5.19 -6.54 11.67
C ILE A 135 -4.13 -5.68 11.00
N GLY A 136 -4.52 -4.78 10.11
CA GLY A 136 -3.57 -3.89 9.44
C GLY A 136 -4.15 -3.18 8.22
N ASN A 137 -3.39 -2.26 7.61
CA ASN A 137 -3.87 -1.53 6.43
C ASN A 137 -4.30 -2.47 5.29
N ALA A 138 -3.58 -3.58 5.13
CA ALA A 138 -3.96 -4.70 4.29
C ALA A 138 -3.95 -5.97 5.16
N ALA A 139 -5.08 -6.66 5.24
CA ALA A 139 -5.28 -7.82 6.10
C ALA A 139 -5.87 -9.00 5.31
N VAL A 140 -5.26 -10.18 5.45
CA VAL A 140 -5.72 -11.44 4.85
C VAL A 140 -5.82 -12.50 5.94
N GLY A 141 -7.01 -13.04 6.18
CA GLY A 141 -7.19 -14.01 7.26
C GLY A 141 -8.59 -14.60 7.37
N VAL A 142 -8.85 -15.36 8.44
CA VAL A 142 -10.23 -15.79 8.74
C VAL A 142 -11.03 -14.59 9.22
N VAL A 143 -10.48 -13.83 10.17
CA VAL A 143 -10.96 -12.53 10.60
C VAL A 143 -9.96 -11.48 10.13
N ALA A 144 -10.36 -10.58 9.24
CA ALA A 144 -9.51 -9.58 8.63
C ALA A 144 -10.04 -8.16 8.93
N ILE A 145 -9.23 -7.34 9.60
CA ILE A 145 -9.58 -5.96 9.99
C ILE A 145 -8.59 -4.98 9.37
N GLY A 146 -9.11 -4.06 8.55
CA GLY A 146 -8.43 -2.83 8.16
C GLY A 146 -8.79 -2.32 6.77
N ALA A 147 -8.04 -1.34 6.25
CA ALA A 147 -8.47 -0.58 5.08
C ALA A 147 -8.76 -1.46 3.86
N PHE A 148 -7.89 -2.44 3.56
CA PHE A 148 -8.15 -3.54 2.63
C PHE A 148 -8.22 -4.85 3.43
N SER A 149 -9.36 -5.52 3.40
CA SER A 149 -9.58 -6.77 4.14
C SER A 149 -10.06 -7.87 3.20
N VAL A 150 -9.42 -9.04 3.27
CA VAL A 150 -9.82 -10.25 2.56
C VAL A 150 -9.91 -11.39 3.57
N GLY A 151 -11.09 -11.97 3.76
CA GLY A 151 -11.22 -13.06 4.72
C GLY A 151 -12.58 -13.73 4.78
N LEU A 152 -12.77 -14.64 5.73
CA LEU A 152 -14.11 -15.20 5.98
C LEU A 152 -15.02 -14.12 6.58
N PHE A 153 -14.50 -13.39 7.58
CA PHE A 153 -15.10 -12.22 8.21
C PHE A 153 -14.20 -11.01 7.95
N GLY A 154 -14.64 -10.11 7.08
CA GLY A 154 -13.89 -8.91 6.70
C GLY A 154 -14.52 -7.64 7.27
N LEU A 155 -13.70 -6.76 7.85
CA LEU A 155 -14.09 -5.43 8.29
C LEU A 155 -13.09 -4.40 7.78
N GLY A 156 -13.53 -3.51 6.90
CA GLY A 156 -12.60 -2.58 6.25
C GLY A 156 -13.24 -1.46 5.44
N ALA A 157 -12.44 -0.61 4.80
CA ALA A 157 -12.96 0.32 3.80
C ALA A 157 -13.30 -0.43 2.51
N PHE A 158 -12.41 -1.34 2.11
CA PHE A 158 -12.57 -2.30 1.03
C PHE A 158 -12.56 -3.69 1.67
N SER A 159 -13.65 -4.43 1.55
CA SER A 159 -13.79 -5.73 2.20
C SER A 159 -14.31 -6.79 1.26
N VAL A 160 -13.63 -7.94 1.23
CA VAL A 160 -14.04 -9.13 0.46
C VAL A 160 -14.11 -10.32 1.41
N GLY A 161 -15.25 -11.02 1.45
CA GLY A 161 -15.36 -12.20 2.31
C GLY A 161 -16.68 -12.95 2.29
N LEU A 162 -16.85 -13.97 3.14
CA LEU A 162 -18.17 -14.59 3.31
C LEU A 162 -19.12 -13.63 4.02
N ALA A 163 -18.65 -12.99 5.09
CA ALA A 163 -19.30 -11.88 5.76
C ALA A 163 -18.40 -10.65 5.67
N ALA A 164 -18.80 -9.64 4.92
CA ALA A 164 -18.00 -8.46 4.64
C ALA A 164 -18.71 -7.17 5.09
N VAL A 165 -17.99 -6.31 5.81
CA VAL A 165 -18.48 -4.99 6.22
C VAL A 165 -17.49 -3.94 5.76
N GLY A 166 -17.94 -2.96 4.97
CA GLY A 166 -17.10 -1.87 4.53
C GLY A 166 -17.73 -0.83 3.64
N ALA A 167 -16.99 0.21 3.23
CA ALA A 167 -17.52 1.19 2.28
C ALA A 167 -17.80 0.55 0.91
N LEU A 168 -16.84 -0.24 0.42
CA LEU A 168 -17.01 -1.19 -0.68
C LEU A 168 -16.92 -2.60 -0.11
N ALA A 169 -18.02 -3.34 -0.15
CA ALA A 169 -18.10 -4.69 0.40
C ALA A 169 -18.55 -5.70 -0.67
N ALA A 170 -17.82 -6.81 -0.80
CA ALA A 170 -18.19 -7.92 -1.68
C ALA A 170 -18.19 -9.24 -0.91
N GLY A 171 -19.26 -10.03 -0.99
CA GLY A 171 -19.29 -11.28 -0.23
C GLY A 171 -20.53 -12.15 -0.31
N GLY A 172 -20.63 -13.14 0.57
CA GLY A 172 -21.87 -13.90 0.75
C GLY A 172 -22.94 -13.02 1.40
N VAL A 173 -22.64 -12.51 2.59
CA VAL A 173 -23.39 -11.46 3.29
C VAL A 173 -22.52 -10.21 3.30
N SER A 174 -22.96 -9.12 2.69
CA SER A 174 -22.18 -7.89 2.57
C SER A 174 -22.96 -6.67 3.04
N PHE A 175 -22.31 -5.83 3.86
CA PHE A 175 -22.84 -4.55 4.33
C PHE A 175 -21.91 -3.43 3.89
N GLY A 176 -22.41 -2.45 3.14
CA GLY A 176 -21.58 -1.33 2.72
C GLY A 176 -22.28 -0.24 1.94
N ALA A 177 -21.59 0.87 1.66
CA ALA A 177 -22.18 1.92 0.80
C ALA A 177 -22.41 1.39 -0.62
N LEU A 178 -21.40 0.72 -1.19
CA LEU A 178 -21.56 -0.15 -2.34
C LEU A 178 -21.37 -1.59 -1.88
N SER A 179 -22.40 -2.40 -2.03
CA SER A 179 -22.41 -3.78 -1.57
C SER A 179 -22.76 -4.74 -2.72
N VAL A 180 -22.01 -5.83 -2.83
CA VAL A 180 -22.26 -6.90 -3.79
C VAL A 180 -22.24 -8.24 -3.05
N GLY A 181 -23.32 -9.01 -3.15
CA GLY A 181 -23.33 -10.32 -2.51
C GLY A 181 -24.58 -11.15 -2.68
N VAL A 182 -24.62 -12.32 -2.04
CA VAL A 182 -25.86 -13.14 -2.03
C VAL A 182 -26.93 -12.40 -1.23
N VAL A 183 -26.58 -11.94 -0.03
CA VAL A 183 -27.34 -10.99 0.77
C VAL A 183 -26.55 -9.68 0.82
N ALA A 184 -27.05 -8.62 0.20
CA ALA A 184 -26.34 -7.34 0.13
C ALA A 184 -27.16 -6.18 0.69
N MET A 185 -26.55 -5.37 1.56
CA MET A 185 -27.19 -4.22 2.20
C MET A 185 -26.34 -2.98 2.04
N GLY A 186 -26.93 -1.90 1.54
CA GLY A 186 -26.17 -0.69 1.28
C GLY A 186 -26.93 0.47 0.71
N SER A 187 -26.26 1.60 0.45
CA SER A 187 -26.87 2.65 -0.36
C SER A 187 -27.09 2.18 -1.79
N CYS A 188 -26.09 1.50 -2.36
CA CYS A 188 -26.17 0.81 -3.65
C CYS A 188 -25.88 -0.68 -3.40
N ALA A 189 -26.85 -1.54 -3.69
CA ALA A 189 -26.74 -2.98 -3.41
C ALA A 189 -27.04 -3.83 -4.65
N ILE A 190 -26.20 -4.84 -4.91
CA ILE A 190 -26.37 -5.79 -6.01
C ILE A 190 -26.29 -7.23 -5.45
N GLY A 191 -27.28 -8.08 -5.74
CA GLY A 191 -27.27 -9.43 -5.16
C GLY A 191 -28.43 -10.36 -5.50
N VAL A 192 -28.67 -11.37 -4.64
CA VAL A 192 -29.84 -12.26 -4.75
C VAL A 192 -31.00 -11.71 -3.91
N TRP A 193 -30.69 -11.37 -2.66
CA TRP A 193 -31.57 -10.65 -1.74
C TRP A 193 -30.89 -9.36 -1.32
N THR A 194 -31.48 -8.21 -1.64
CA THR A 194 -30.86 -6.91 -1.35
C THR A 194 -31.81 -5.94 -0.68
N CYS A 195 -31.24 -5.04 0.12
CA CYS A 195 -31.94 -3.84 0.57
C CYS A 195 -31.04 -2.60 0.52
N GLY A 196 -31.59 -1.47 0.08
CA GLY A 196 -30.81 -0.25 -0.06
C GLY A 196 -31.59 0.95 -0.60
N VAL A 197 -30.88 2.03 -0.95
CA VAL A 197 -31.52 3.16 -1.63
C VAL A 197 -31.72 2.83 -3.11
N ALA A 198 -30.65 2.43 -3.78
CA ALA A 198 -30.65 1.84 -5.12
C ALA A 198 -30.29 0.36 -4.99
N SER A 199 -31.24 -0.52 -5.31
CA SER A 199 -31.09 -1.96 -5.09
C SER A 199 -31.42 -2.73 -6.37
N VAL A 200 -30.51 -3.62 -6.75
CA VAL A 200 -30.71 -4.54 -7.87
C VAL A 200 -30.54 -5.96 -7.34
N ALA A 201 -31.51 -6.82 -7.57
CA ALA A 201 -31.42 -8.20 -7.13
C ALA A 201 -31.99 -9.17 -8.15
N LYS A 202 -31.61 -10.44 -8.03
CA LYS A 202 -32.24 -11.52 -8.78
C LYS A 202 -33.64 -11.83 -8.22
N GLU A 203 -33.75 -12.08 -6.92
CA GLU A 203 -35.01 -12.54 -6.30
C GLU A 203 -35.75 -11.41 -5.61
N VAL A 204 -35.14 -10.78 -4.60
CA VAL A 204 -35.80 -9.74 -3.79
C VAL A 204 -34.94 -8.50 -3.69
N ALA A 205 -35.49 -7.35 -4.08
CA ALA A 205 -34.89 -6.04 -3.90
C ALA A 205 -35.84 -5.11 -3.12
N VAL A 206 -35.34 -4.51 -2.04
CA VAL A 206 -36.09 -3.54 -1.23
C VAL A 206 -35.36 -2.20 -1.23
N GLY A 207 -35.99 -1.12 -1.70
CA GLY A 207 -35.35 0.19 -1.70
C GLY A 207 -36.14 1.31 -2.35
N ILE A 208 -35.61 2.54 -2.35
CA ILE A 208 -36.27 3.66 -3.04
C ILE A 208 -36.36 3.39 -4.53
N ALA A 209 -35.23 3.06 -5.16
CA ALA A 209 -35.16 2.49 -6.49
C ALA A 209 -34.82 1.00 -6.37
N ALA A 210 -35.71 0.12 -6.81
CA ALA A 210 -35.56 -1.33 -6.66
C ALA A 210 -35.81 -2.06 -7.98
N ALA A 211 -34.92 -2.99 -8.35
CA ALA A 211 -35.08 -3.82 -9.55
C ALA A 211 -34.82 -5.30 -9.22
N ALA A 212 -35.85 -6.14 -9.25
CA ALA A 212 -35.76 -7.58 -9.00
C ALA A 212 -37.02 -8.33 -9.47
N GLU A 213 -37.03 -9.66 -9.40
CA GLU A 213 -38.27 -10.43 -9.63
C GLU A 213 -39.37 -10.03 -8.64
N THR A 214 -39.02 -9.87 -7.36
CA THR A 214 -39.87 -9.31 -6.30
C THR A 214 -39.26 -7.99 -5.81
N ALA A 215 -39.88 -6.87 -6.17
CA ALA A 215 -39.36 -5.53 -5.86
C ALA A 215 -40.30 -4.75 -4.93
N VAL A 216 -39.76 -4.15 -3.88
CA VAL A 216 -40.49 -3.29 -2.94
C VAL A 216 -39.83 -1.92 -2.91
N GLY A 217 -40.58 -0.85 -3.22
CA GLY A 217 -39.98 0.48 -3.30
C GLY A 217 -40.86 1.61 -3.81
N LYS A 218 -40.31 2.82 -3.93
CA LYS A 218 -41.00 3.95 -4.55
C LYS A 218 -41.01 3.83 -6.08
N ASP A 219 -39.83 3.57 -6.64
CA ASP A 219 -39.56 3.36 -8.05
C ASP A 219 -39.06 1.93 -8.24
N ALA A 220 -40.00 0.97 -8.31
CA ALA A 220 -39.70 -0.45 -8.34
C ALA A 220 -40.06 -1.11 -9.68
N VAL A 221 -39.17 -1.98 -10.17
CA VAL A 221 -39.30 -2.72 -11.43
C VAL A 221 -39.14 -4.22 -11.18
N GLY A 222 -40.12 -5.01 -11.61
CA GLY A 222 -40.13 -6.45 -11.37
C GLY A 222 -41.37 -7.17 -11.86
N THR A 223 -41.40 -8.50 -11.67
CA THR A 223 -42.58 -9.33 -11.95
C THR A 223 -43.64 -9.14 -10.86
N HIS A 224 -43.21 -9.04 -9.60
CA HIS A 224 -44.04 -8.78 -8.45
C HIS A 224 -43.55 -7.48 -7.80
N VAL A 225 -44.39 -6.45 -7.80
CA VAL A 225 -43.99 -5.11 -7.34
C VAL A 225 -44.93 -4.61 -6.26
N LEU A 226 -44.36 -4.09 -5.16
CA LEU A 226 -45.08 -3.42 -4.09
C LEU A 226 -44.58 -1.97 -3.97
N LEU A 227 -45.46 -1.00 -4.26
CA LEU A 227 -45.12 0.43 -4.26
C LEU A 227 -45.47 1.10 -2.92
N TRP A 228 -44.65 2.05 -2.47
CA TRP A 228 -44.79 2.67 -1.14
C TRP A 228 -46.09 3.46 -0.92
N GLY A 229 -46.70 4.03 -1.96
CA GLY A 229 -47.97 4.79 -1.83
C GLY A 229 -47.96 5.81 -0.67
N ASP A 230 -49.02 5.80 0.14
CA ASP A 230 -49.16 6.62 1.37
C ASP A 230 -48.43 6.02 2.61
N GLY A 231 -47.66 4.95 2.42
CA GLY A 231 -46.90 4.25 3.44
C GLY A 231 -47.21 2.74 3.49
N LEU A 232 -46.17 1.93 3.70
CA LEU A 232 -46.27 0.48 3.89
C LEU A 232 -46.02 0.12 5.35
N THR A 233 -46.90 -0.68 5.94
CA THR A 233 -46.65 -1.27 7.25
C THR A 233 -45.71 -2.48 7.13
N LYS A 234 -44.92 -2.74 8.17
CA LYS A 234 -44.04 -3.92 8.22
C LYS A 234 -44.79 -5.22 7.93
N ALA A 235 -46.00 -5.37 8.47
CA ALA A 235 -46.84 -6.56 8.27
C ALA A 235 -47.25 -6.76 6.80
N GLN A 236 -47.60 -5.68 6.09
CA GLN A 236 -47.93 -5.75 4.66
C GLN A 236 -46.72 -6.19 3.83
N VAL A 237 -45.52 -5.68 4.16
CA VAL A 237 -44.29 -6.09 3.47
C VAL A 237 -43.95 -7.55 3.79
N GLU A 238 -44.09 -7.99 5.05
CA GLU A 238 -43.87 -9.39 5.43
C GLU A 238 -44.83 -10.34 4.71
N GLU A 239 -46.12 -10.02 4.67
CA GLU A 239 -47.14 -10.83 3.99
C GLU A 239 -46.85 -10.92 2.48
N PHE A 240 -46.51 -9.80 1.85
CA PHE A 240 -46.13 -9.77 0.44
C PHE A 240 -44.91 -10.63 0.15
N LEU A 241 -43.84 -10.49 0.95
CA LEU A 241 -42.62 -11.28 0.78
C LEU A 241 -42.87 -12.77 0.99
N LEU A 242 -43.65 -13.16 1.99
CA LEU A 242 -43.99 -14.56 2.25
C LEU A 242 -44.89 -15.17 1.17
N ARG A 243 -45.75 -14.37 0.55
CA ARG A 243 -46.62 -14.83 -0.57
C ARG A 243 -45.80 -15.25 -1.78
N HIS A 244 -44.72 -14.53 -2.08
CA HIS A 244 -43.86 -14.82 -3.24
C HIS A 244 -42.64 -15.69 -2.88
N HIS A 245 -42.22 -15.69 -1.62
CA HIS A 245 -41.08 -16.46 -1.09
C HIS A 245 -41.44 -17.15 0.24
N PRO A 246 -42.23 -18.24 0.21
CA PRO A 246 -42.71 -18.91 1.43
C PRO A 246 -41.59 -19.57 2.26
N GLY A 247 -40.43 -19.85 1.65
CA GLY A 247 -39.25 -20.42 2.29
C GLY A 247 -38.24 -19.40 2.83
N LEU A 248 -38.56 -18.09 2.80
CA LEU A 248 -37.61 -17.05 3.19
C LEU A 248 -37.18 -17.20 4.66
N TRP A 249 -35.88 -17.11 4.91
CA TRP A 249 -35.34 -17.23 6.26
C TRP A 249 -35.86 -16.10 7.17
N LYS A 250 -36.46 -16.44 8.31
CA LYS A 250 -37.16 -15.48 9.20
C LYS A 250 -36.33 -14.22 9.57
N PRO A 251 -35.03 -14.30 9.89
CA PRO A 251 -34.21 -13.11 10.15
C PRO A 251 -34.11 -12.19 8.93
N LEU A 252 -33.94 -12.76 7.74
CA LEU A 252 -33.89 -12.00 6.49
C LEU A 252 -35.26 -11.35 6.19
N LEU A 253 -36.37 -12.07 6.42
CA LEU A 253 -37.72 -11.52 6.30
C LEU A 253 -37.92 -10.27 7.18
N HIS A 254 -37.60 -10.38 8.47
CA HIS A 254 -37.75 -9.28 9.43
C HIS A 254 -36.88 -8.08 9.06
N LEU A 255 -35.68 -8.34 8.53
CA LEU A 255 -34.76 -7.31 8.09
C LEU A 255 -35.29 -6.59 6.84
N LEU A 256 -35.67 -7.33 5.81
CA LEU A 256 -36.20 -6.78 4.55
C LEU A 256 -37.51 -6.02 4.77
N SER A 257 -38.42 -6.54 5.60
CA SER A 257 -39.66 -5.86 5.96
C SER A 257 -39.45 -4.63 6.82
N PHE A 258 -38.47 -4.65 7.73
CA PHE A 258 -38.10 -3.47 8.52
C PHE A 258 -37.64 -2.34 7.60
N PHE A 259 -36.71 -2.61 6.67
CA PHE A 259 -36.27 -1.61 5.70
C PHE A 259 -37.39 -1.22 4.73
N GLY A 260 -38.19 -2.18 4.27
CA GLY A 260 -39.33 -1.95 3.38
C GLY A 260 -40.46 -1.14 4.01
N ALA A 261 -40.52 -0.99 5.33
CA ALA A 261 -41.53 -0.16 6.00
C ALA A 261 -40.98 1.19 6.48
N ASN A 262 -39.65 1.33 6.61
CA ASN A 262 -39.01 2.50 7.22
C ASN A 262 -38.16 3.34 6.27
N ILE A 263 -37.79 2.83 5.10
CA ILE A 263 -37.16 3.64 4.05
C ILE A 263 -38.29 4.41 3.35
N GLN A 264 -38.27 5.75 3.36
CA GLN A 264 -39.20 6.63 2.65
C GLN A 264 -38.43 7.75 1.94
#